data_AF-A0A1A9G1F5-F1
#
_entry.id   AF-A0A1A9G1F5-F1
#
_cell.length_a   1.000
_cell.length_b   1.000
_cell.length_c   1.000
_cell.angle_alpha   90.00
_cell.angle_beta   90.00
_cell.angle_gamma   90.00
#
_symmetry.space_group_name_H-M   'P 1'
#
loop_
_entity.id
_entity.type
_entity.pdbx_description
1 polymer ?
#
loop_
_entity_poly.entity_id
_entity_poly.type
_entity_poly.pdbx_seq_one_letter_code
_entity_poly.pdbx_strand_id
1 'polypeptide(L)'
;MPRTYQLPPPDRHLLARAAEMLALPQRVCRSRACRRQGRCVWFFHDTQEPCCLANLDAAQRRLFDDFVAVARDIRDLGNSRGKLSFASPYRETRALQDAAVEVARPLLRGAALAEFRAFAAARAKKPPVRYEGGEPPLTV
;
A
#
# COMPACT_ATOMS: atom_id res chain seq x y z
N MET A 1 33.53 10.88 1.18
CA MET A 1 32.34 10.83 2.05
C MET A 1 31.40 9.77 1.50
N PRO A 2 31.31 8.55 2.06
CA PRO A 2 30.34 7.57 1.58
C PRO A 2 28.93 8.08 1.94
N ARG A 3 28.06 8.23 0.93
CA ARG A 3 26.63 8.42 1.15
C ARG A 3 26.09 7.16 1.81
N THR A 4 25.85 7.20 3.11
CA THR A 4 25.00 6.23 3.77
C THR A 4 23.66 6.23 3.05
N TYR A 5 23.34 5.10 2.41
CA TYR A 5 22.04 4.87 1.78
C TYR A 5 21.02 4.70 2.92
N GLN A 6 20.60 5.82 3.50
CA GLN A 6 19.59 5.83 4.54
C GLN A 6 18.28 5.51 3.82
N LEU A 7 17.76 4.29 4.03
CA LEU A 7 16.42 3.91 3.61
C LEU A 7 15.48 5.06 4.00
N PRO A 8 14.59 5.52 3.11
CA PRO A 8 13.67 6.59 3.44
C PRO A 8 12.96 6.25 4.76
N PRO A 9 12.70 7.23 5.64
CA PRO A 9 12.09 6.99 6.92
C PRO A 9 10.85 6.08 6.74
N PRO A 10 10.67 5.05 7.58
CA PRO A 10 9.49 4.20 7.51
C PRO A 10 8.26 5.10 7.52
N ASP A 11 7.49 5.04 6.43
CA ASP A 11 6.33 5.88 6.25
C ASP A 11 5.20 5.35 7.13
N ARG A 12 5.21 5.86 8.38
CA ARG A 12 4.25 5.55 9.42
C ARG A 12 2.81 5.62 8.93
N HIS A 13 2.48 6.62 8.12
CA HIS A 13 1.12 6.83 7.66
C HIS A 13 0.74 5.81 6.59
N LEU A 14 1.65 5.50 5.66
CA LEU A 14 1.43 4.43 4.70
C LEU A 14 1.25 3.07 5.37
N LEU A 15 2.14 2.73 6.32
CA LEU A 15 2.06 1.48 7.08
C LEU A 15 0.75 1.37 7.86
N ALA A 16 0.33 2.45 8.52
CA ALA A 16 -0.93 2.49 9.25
C ALA A 16 -2.14 2.27 8.32
N ARG A 17 -2.19 2.98 7.18
CA ARG A 17 -3.31 2.87 6.24
C ARG A 17 -3.35 1.50 5.55
N ALA A 18 -2.20 0.92 5.23
CA ALA A 18 -2.11 -0.44 4.73
C ALA A 18 -2.62 -1.46 5.76
N ALA A 19 -2.21 -1.32 7.04
CA ALA A 19 -2.68 -2.20 8.11
C ALA A 19 -4.19 -2.08 8.34
N GLU A 20 -4.74 -0.86 8.28
CA GLU A 20 -6.18 -0.61 8.35
C GLU A 20 -6.94 -1.25 7.18
N MET A 21 -6.44 -1.08 5.94
CA MET A 21 -7.04 -1.67 4.73
C MET A 21 -7.14 -3.20 4.83
N LEU A 22 -6.11 -3.85 5.39
CA LEU A 22 -6.07 -5.29 5.59
C LEU A 22 -6.73 -5.75 6.91
N ALA A 23 -7.40 -4.85 7.62
CA ALA A 23 -8.06 -5.12 8.89
C ALA A 23 -7.15 -5.74 9.98
N LEU A 24 -5.83 -5.50 9.91
CA LEU A 24 -4.87 -6.05 10.88
C LEU A 24 -5.14 -5.61 12.33
N PRO A 25 -5.53 -4.33 12.60
CA PRO A 25 -5.87 -3.92 13.95
C PRO A 25 -6.98 -4.75 14.59
N GLN A 26 -7.96 -5.24 13.81
CA GLN A 26 -9.07 -6.07 14.29
C GLN A 26 -8.66 -7.54 14.43
N ARG A 27 -7.84 -8.04 13.50
CA ARG A 27 -7.52 -9.47 13.38
C ARG A 27 -6.36 -9.92 14.26
N VAL A 28 -5.28 -9.14 14.36
CA VAL A 28 -4.03 -9.60 14.97
C VAL A 28 -3.54 -8.73 16.13
N CYS A 29 -4.07 -7.51 16.30
CA CYS A 29 -3.60 -6.62 17.36
C CYS A 29 -4.05 -7.10 18.75
N ARG A 30 -3.11 -7.11 19.71
CA ARG A 30 -3.38 -7.47 21.10
C ARG A 30 -4.12 -6.38 21.89
N SER A 31 -4.07 -5.12 21.47
CA SER A 31 -4.79 -4.02 22.15
C SER A 31 -6.29 -4.03 21.82
N ARG A 32 -7.12 -4.10 22.86
CA ARG A 32 -8.59 -4.05 22.72
C ARG A 32 -9.09 -2.73 22.11
N ALA A 33 -8.42 -1.62 22.40
CA ALA A 33 -8.77 -0.32 21.84
C ALA A 33 -8.55 -0.30 20.32
N CYS A 34 -7.40 -0.81 19.85
CA CYS A 34 -7.09 -0.92 18.42
C CYS A 34 -8.12 -1.81 17.69
N ARG A 35 -8.45 -2.97 18.27
CA ARG A 35 -9.44 -3.89 17.67
C ARG A 35 -10.81 -3.24 17.49
N ARG A 36 -11.28 -2.47 18.47
CA ARG A 36 -12.59 -1.80 18.40
C ARG A 36 -12.61 -0.63 17.42
N GLN A 37 -11.51 0.12 17.33
CA GLN A 37 -11.45 1.29 16.44
C GLN A 37 -11.10 0.95 14.99
N GLY A 38 -10.62 -0.28 14.71
CA GLY A 38 -10.18 -0.65 13.37
C GLY A 38 -8.85 -0.03 12.95
N ARG A 39 -8.14 0.64 13.86
CA ARG A 39 -6.84 1.30 13.61
C ARG A 39 -5.86 1.06 14.74
N CYS A 40 -4.57 1.03 14.41
CA CYS A 40 -3.54 0.92 15.43
C CYS A 40 -3.24 2.30 16.03
N VAL A 41 -3.35 2.43 17.35
CA VAL A 41 -3.04 3.69 18.06
C VAL A 41 -1.64 3.69 18.69
N TRP A 42 -0.92 2.57 18.64
CA TRP A 42 0.39 2.42 19.25
C TRP A 42 1.44 2.10 18.18
N PHE A 43 2.54 2.83 18.21
CA PHE A 43 3.60 2.76 17.22
C PHE A 43 4.93 2.56 17.94
N PHE A 44 5.79 1.69 17.41
CA PHE A 44 7.14 1.54 17.91
C PHE A 44 7.94 2.81 17.61
N HIS A 45 8.70 3.30 18.60
CA HIS A 45 9.46 4.54 18.45
C HIS A 45 10.55 4.42 17.38
N ASP A 46 11.27 3.30 17.38
CA ASP A 46 12.48 3.17 16.55
C ASP A 46 12.16 2.84 15.08
N THR A 47 11.11 2.03 14.85
CA THR A 47 10.71 1.62 13.50
C THR A 47 9.53 2.43 12.95
N GLN A 48 8.86 3.23 13.78
CA GLN A 48 7.60 3.91 13.46
C GLN A 48 6.48 2.97 12.98
N GLU A 49 6.62 1.66 13.20
CA GLU A 49 5.65 0.66 12.76
C GLU A 49 4.45 0.58 13.70
N PRO A 50 3.24 0.34 13.18
CA PRO A 50 2.09 0.05 14.02
C PRO A 50 2.27 -1.30 14.73
N CYS A 51 1.88 -1.35 16.01
CA CYS A 51 2.11 -2.50 16.89
C CYS A 51 1.51 -3.81 16.40
N CYS A 52 0.47 -3.74 15.56
CA CYS A 52 -0.17 -4.91 14.98
C CYS A 52 0.80 -5.72 14.12
N LEU A 53 1.78 -5.10 13.47
CA LEU A 53 2.75 -5.78 12.60
C LEU A 53 3.67 -6.73 13.36
N ALA A 54 3.94 -6.45 14.64
CA ALA A 54 4.73 -7.35 15.49
C ALA A 54 4.01 -8.68 15.83
N ASN A 55 2.72 -8.80 15.49
CA ASN A 55 1.96 -10.05 15.67
C ASN A 55 1.85 -10.88 14.39
N LEU A 56 2.47 -10.43 13.29
CA LEU A 56 2.55 -11.20 12.06
C LEU A 56 3.68 -12.21 12.12
N ASP A 57 3.48 -13.38 11.54
CA ASP A 57 4.60 -14.28 11.25
C ASP A 57 5.45 -13.74 10.08
N ALA A 58 6.58 -14.39 9.81
CA ALA A 58 7.51 -13.95 8.78
C ALA A 58 6.91 -13.96 7.36
N ALA A 59 6.00 -14.89 7.05
CA ALA A 59 5.38 -14.98 5.73
C ALA A 59 4.30 -13.89 5.55
N GLN A 60 3.45 -13.72 6.55
CA GLN A 60 2.46 -12.64 6.61
C GLN A 60 3.12 -11.26 6.54
N ARG A 61 4.25 -11.11 7.25
CA ARG A 61 5.02 -9.86 7.23
C ARG A 61 5.55 -9.54 5.84
N ARG A 62 6.11 -10.52 5.13
CA ARG A 62 6.56 -10.35 3.73
C ARG A 62 5.43 -9.91 2.82
N LEU A 63 4.28 -10.59 2.87
CA LEU A 63 3.10 -10.22 2.07
C LEU A 63 2.61 -8.80 2.38
N PHE A 64 2.67 -8.39 3.65
CA PHE A 64 2.35 -7.02 4.04
C PHE A 64 3.35 -6.01 3.45
N ASP A 65 4.64 -6.30 3.55
CA ASP A 65 5.70 -5.42 3.03
C ASP A 65 5.62 -5.30 1.50
N ASP A 66 5.32 -6.38 0.79
CA ASP A 66 5.08 -6.39 -0.66
C ASP A 66 3.87 -5.52 -1.05
N PHE A 67 2.77 -5.62 -0.30
CA PHE A 67 1.60 -4.76 -0.51
C PHE A 67 1.94 -3.28 -0.27
N VAL A 68 2.71 -2.97 0.79
CA VAL A 68 3.16 -1.61 1.09
C VAL A 68 4.08 -1.07 -0.01
N ALA A 69 4.94 -1.90 -0.60
CA ALA A 69 5.77 -1.51 -1.73
C ALA A 69 4.91 -1.07 -2.93
N VAL A 70 3.89 -1.87 -3.29
CA VAL A 70 2.95 -1.52 -4.37
C VAL A 70 2.18 -0.22 -4.06
N ALA A 71 1.72 -0.04 -2.82
CA ALA A 71 1.04 1.19 -2.40
C ALA A 71 1.96 2.42 -2.44
N ARG A 72 3.24 2.25 -2.10
CA ARG A 72 4.26 3.30 -2.22
C ARG A 72 4.49 3.68 -3.69
N ASP A 73 4.66 2.69 -4.56
CA ASP A 73 4.87 2.93 -6.00
C ASP A 73 3.68 3.64 -6.62
N ILE A 74 2.46 3.25 -6.27
CA ILE A 74 1.24 3.92 -6.74
C ILE A 74 1.18 5.36 -6.22
N ARG A 75 1.53 5.60 -4.96
CA ARG A 75 1.54 6.96 -4.40
C ARG A 75 2.56 7.85 -5.11
N ASP A 76 3.76 7.35 -5.34
CA ASP A 76 4.90 8.14 -5.83
C ASP A 76 4.90 8.28 -7.35
N LEU A 77 4.40 7.27 -8.07
CA LEU A 77 4.43 7.19 -9.54
C LEU A 77 3.04 7.33 -10.19
N GLY A 78 1.96 7.20 -9.40
CA GLY A 78 0.57 7.35 -9.85
C GLY A 78 0.18 8.82 -10.06
N ASN A 79 0.75 9.43 -11.10
CA ASN A 79 0.38 10.76 -11.55
C ASN A 79 -0.09 10.73 -13.01
N SER A 80 -0.86 11.74 -13.42
CA SER A 80 -1.49 11.78 -14.74
C SER A 80 -0.51 11.88 -15.91
N ARG A 81 0.75 12.24 -15.65
CA ARG A 81 1.83 12.36 -16.63
C ARG A 81 2.66 11.07 -16.74
N GLY A 82 2.50 10.16 -15.78
CA GLY A 82 3.23 8.90 -15.72
C GLY A 82 2.75 7.91 -16.77
N LYS A 83 3.68 7.06 -17.22
CA LYS A 83 3.36 5.95 -18.16
C LYS A 83 2.77 4.72 -17.45
N LEU A 84 2.90 4.65 -16.13
CA LEU A 84 2.43 3.52 -15.33
C LEU A 84 0.93 3.66 -15.05
N SER A 85 0.13 2.75 -15.59
CA SER A 85 -1.32 2.76 -15.38
C SER A 85 -1.77 2.04 -14.11
N PHE A 86 -0.92 1.19 -13.52
CA PHE A 86 -1.26 0.29 -12.40
C PHE A 86 -2.60 -0.41 -12.60
N ALA A 87 -2.82 -0.87 -13.82
CA ALA A 87 -4.08 -1.37 -14.32
C ALA A 87 -3.85 -2.74 -14.96
N SER A 88 -3.35 -3.69 -14.17
CA SER A 88 -3.01 -5.03 -14.66
C SER A 88 -4.26 -5.70 -15.27
N PRO A 89 -4.10 -6.47 -16.35
CA PRO A 89 -5.19 -7.27 -16.92
C PRO A 89 -5.48 -8.54 -16.09
N TYR A 90 -4.65 -8.87 -15.08
CA TYR A 90 -4.81 -10.02 -14.20
C TYR A 90 -5.64 -9.68 -12.96
N ARG A 91 -6.59 -10.55 -12.60
CA ARG A 91 -7.60 -10.29 -11.57
C ARG A 91 -6.99 -9.98 -10.20
N GLU A 92 -6.07 -10.81 -9.73
CA GLU A 92 -5.49 -10.68 -8.39
C GLU A 92 -4.58 -9.45 -8.30
N THR A 93 -3.72 -9.27 -9.31
CA THR A 93 -2.85 -8.08 -9.41
C THR A 93 -3.69 -6.80 -9.49
N ARG A 94 -4.81 -6.83 -10.23
CA ARG A 94 -5.73 -5.69 -10.32
C ARG A 94 -6.34 -5.37 -8.95
N ALA A 95 -6.84 -6.36 -8.24
CA ALA A 95 -7.42 -6.18 -6.92
C ALA A 95 -6.40 -5.63 -5.91
N LEU A 96 -5.17 -6.12 -5.93
CA LEU A 96 -4.05 -5.59 -5.15
C LEU A 96 -3.79 -4.11 -5.47
N GLN A 97 -3.71 -3.77 -6.76
CA GLN A 97 -3.50 -2.40 -7.21
C GLN A 97 -4.67 -1.48 -6.84
N ASP A 98 -5.91 -1.97 -6.90
CA ASP A 98 -7.11 -1.22 -6.49
C ASP A 98 -7.04 -0.88 -5.00
N ALA A 99 -6.75 -1.88 -4.15
CA ALA A 99 -6.57 -1.66 -2.71
C ALA A 99 -5.43 -0.68 -2.42
N ALA A 100 -4.32 -0.78 -3.15
CA ALA A 100 -3.17 0.11 -3.01
C ALA A 100 -3.48 1.57 -3.43
N VAL A 101 -4.31 1.79 -4.46
CA VAL A 101 -4.81 3.12 -4.82
C VAL A 101 -5.62 3.74 -3.67
N GLU A 102 -6.49 2.96 -3.04
CA GLU A 102 -7.28 3.43 -1.89
C GLU A 102 -6.42 3.72 -0.66
N VAL A 103 -5.33 2.98 -0.45
CA VAL A 103 -4.34 3.26 0.60
C VAL A 103 -3.56 4.55 0.33
N ALA A 104 -3.12 4.76 -0.91
CA ALA A 104 -2.26 5.89 -1.30
C ALA A 104 -3.00 7.24 -1.29
N ARG A 105 -4.23 7.30 -1.82
CA ARG A 105 -5.02 8.52 -1.98
C ARG A 105 -5.10 9.41 -0.73
N PRO A 106 -5.44 8.91 0.47
CA PRO A 106 -5.57 9.73 1.68
C PRO A 106 -4.24 10.26 2.22
N LEU A 107 -3.10 9.87 1.66
CA LEU A 107 -1.76 10.36 2.05
C LEU A 107 -1.36 11.61 1.27
N LEU A 108 -2.02 11.89 0.14
CA LEU A 108 -1.68 12.99 -0.76
C LEU A 108 -2.49 14.26 -0.45
N ARG A 109 -1.92 15.44 -0.71
CA ARG A 109 -2.55 16.75 -0.51
C ARG A 109 -2.25 17.69 -1.69
N GLY A 110 -3.02 18.78 -1.80
CA GLY A 110 -2.79 19.86 -2.77
C GLY A 110 -2.71 19.38 -4.23
N ALA A 111 -1.72 19.90 -4.96
CA ALA A 111 -1.51 19.58 -6.38
C ALA A 111 -1.26 18.08 -6.62
N ALA A 112 -0.51 17.41 -5.74
CA ALA A 112 -0.23 15.98 -5.86
C ALA A 112 -1.52 15.14 -5.79
N LEU A 113 -2.45 15.52 -4.90
CA LEU A 113 -3.76 14.88 -4.83
C LEU A 113 -4.61 15.12 -6.09
N ALA A 114 -4.53 16.31 -6.67
CA ALA A 114 -5.23 16.62 -7.93
C ALA A 114 -4.71 15.76 -9.09
N GLU A 115 -3.39 15.67 -9.24
CA GLU A 115 -2.76 14.80 -10.25
C GLU A 115 -3.08 13.33 -10.03
N PHE A 116 -3.03 12.86 -8.78
CA PHE A 116 -3.39 11.49 -8.43
C PHE A 116 -4.86 11.17 -8.75
N ARG A 117 -5.78 12.11 -8.50
CA ARG A 117 -7.21 11.92 -8.86
C ARG A 117 -7.39 11.82 -10.38
N ALA A 118 -6.66 12.64 -11.15
CA ALA A 118 -6.68 12.56 -12.60
C ALA A 118 -6.12 11.21 -13.09
N PHE A 119 -5.03 10.74 -12.49
CA PHE A 119 -4.50 9.39 -12.71
C PHE A 119 -5.54 8.30 -12.39
N ALA A 120 -6.16 8.34 -11.21
CA ALA A 120 -7.17 7.37 -10.79
C ALA A 120 -8.38 7.35 -11.74
N ALA A 121 -8.82 8.51 -12.22
CA ALA A 121 -9.89 8.63 -13.20
C ALA A 121 -9.50 8.05 -14.57
N ALA A 122 -8.26 8.29 -15.03
CA ALA A 122 -7.74 7.69 -16.27
C ALA A 122 -7.59 6.16 -16.14
N ARG A 123 -7.17 5.69 -14.97
CA ARG A 123 -7.05 4.28 -14.62
C ARG A 123 -8.39 3.56 -14.62
N ALA A 124 -9.45 4.18 -14.10
CA ALA A 124 -10.80 3.62 -14.09
C ALA A 124 -11.37 3.37 -15.50
N LYS A 125 -10.86 4.07 -16.53
CA LYS A 125 -11.23 3.87 -17.94
C LYS A 125 -10.47 2.75 -18.62
N LYS A 126 -9.52 2.10 -17.94
CA LYS A 126 -8.73 1.02 -18.53
C LYS A 126 -9.61 -0.21 -18.77
N PRO A 127 -9.26 -1.05 -19.77
CA PRO A 127 -10.01 -2.27 -20.05
C PRO A 127 -10.21 -3.12 -18.79
N PRO A 128 -11.32 -3.86 -18.71
CA PRO A 128 -11.57 -4.76 -17.59
C PRO A 128 -10.50 -5.85 -17.53
N VAL A 129 -10.45 -6.53 -16.38
CA VAL A 129 -9.66 -7.73 -16.17
C VAL A 129 -9.95 -8.74 -17.29
N ARG A 130 -8.88 -9.33 -17.84
CA ARG A 130 -8.94 -10.31 -18.93
C ARG A 130 -8.50 -11.69 -18.50
N TYR A 131 -7.66 -11.78 -17.47
CA TYR A 131 -7.05 -13.03 -17.03
C TYR A 131 -7.36 -13.28 -15.55
N GLU A 132 -7.63 -14.54 -15.23
CA GLU A 132 -7.77 -15.00 -13.85
C GLU A 132 -6.39 -15.17 -13.19
N GLY A 133 -6.37 -15.10 -11.86
CA GLY A 133 -5.16 -15.26 -11.05
C GLY A 133 -4.22 -14.05 -11.03
N GLY A 134 -2.99 -14.30 -10.59
CA GLY A 134 -1.89 -13.35 -10.57
C GLY A 134 -1.14 -13.27 -11.90
N GLU A 135 -0.39 -12.19 -12.07
CA GLU A 135 0.48 -12.02 -13.24
C GLU A 135 1.61 -13.06 -13.20
N PRO A 136 1.83 -13.83 -14.28
CA PRO A 136 2.86 -14.85 -14.27
C PRO A 136 4.23 -14.20 -14.06
N PRO A 137 5.15 -14.86 -13.34
CA PRO A 137 6.50 -14.34 -13.19
C PRO A 137 7.10 -14.14 -14.58
N LEU A 138 7.82 -13.02 -14.77
CA LEU A 138 8.59 -12.80 -15.98
C LEU A 138 9.61 -13.94 -16.09
N THR A 139 9.36 -14.90 -16.97
CA THR A 139 10.36 -15.89 -17.38
C THR A 139 11.42 -15.13 -18.15
N VAL A 140 12.51 -14.78 -17.47
CA VAL A 140 13.75 -14.28 -18.07
C VAL A 140 14.59 -15.47 -18.48
#